data_AF-A0A947MJZ8-F1
#
_entry.id   AF-A0A947MJZ8-F1
#
_cell.length_a   1.000
_cell.length_b   1.000
_cell.length_c   1.000
_cell.angle_alpha   90.00
_cell.angle_beta   90.00
_cell.angle_gamma   90.00
#
_symmetry.space_group_name_H-M   'P 1'
#
loop_
_entity.id
_entity.type
_entity.pdbx_description
1 polymer ?
#
loop_
_entity_poly.entity_id
_entity_poly.type
_entity_poly.pdbx_seq_one_letter_code
_entity_poly.pdbx_strand_id
1 'polypeptide(L)'
;MQTLLLFTAFLLGVTKLLDCLSTWQKLRHSNEETNGLFSHLMQRQGVGPAILLNFLLAMLIIIVFYYALLQQTLLMQWLSLPLIALVILVQAAVAHANATGQYNLITRHLRKMYVVIWKRH
;
A
#
# COMPACT_ATOMS: atom_id res chain seq x y z
N MET A 1 3.46 10.63 -22.58
CA MET A 1 2.60 9.69 -21.82
C MET A 1 3.41 8.60 -21.12
N GLN A 2 4.24 7.85 -21.83
CA GLN A 2 5.08 6.80 -21.23
C GLN A 2 5.96 7.32 -20.07
N THR A 3 6.61 8.47 -20.23
CA THR A 3 7.40 9.10 -19.14
C THR A 3 6.57 9.41 -17.91
N LEU A 4 5.33 9.87 -18.09
CA LEU A 4 4.41 10.17 -16.99
C LEU A 4 4.00 8.87 -16.26
N LEU A 5 3.68 7.81 -17.01
CA LEU A 5 3.37 6.50 -16.46
C LEU A 5 4.57 5.91 -15.69
N LEU A 6 5.77 6.00 -16.24
CA LEU A 6 6.98 5.54 -15.53
C LEU A 6 7.24 6.34 -14.26
N PHE A 7 7.00 7.66 -14.29
CA PHE A 7 7.11 8.51 -13.11
C PHE A 7 6.09 8.13 -12.04
N THR A 8 4.83 7.87 -12.41
CA THR A 8 3.81 7.41 -11.46
C THR A 8 4.08 5.99 -10.94
N ALA A 9 4.68 5.11 -11.74
CA ALA A 9 5.12 3.79 -11.30
C ALA A 9 6.25 3.90 -10.27
N PHE A 10 7.21 4.78 -10.53
CA PHE A 10 8.29 5.10 -9.60
C PHE A 10 7.74 5.66 -8.28
N LEU A 11 6.80 6.62 -8.35
CA LEU A 11 6.16 7.17 -7.15
C LEU A 11 5.42 6.09 -6.34
N LEU A 12 4.66 5.20 -6.99
CA LEU A 12 4.00 4.07 -6.33
C LEU A 12 5.01 3.14 -5.62
N GLY A 13 6.14 2.87 -6.27
CA GLY A 13 7.20 2.06 -5.67
C GLY A 13 7.80 2.74 -4.44
N VAL A 14 8.10 4.04 -4.53
CA VAL A 14 8.63 4.83 -3.41
C VAL A 14 7.62 4.92 -2.26
N THR A 15 6.34 5.21 -2.53
CA THR A 15 5.32 5.28 -1.49
C THR A 15 5.11 3.93 -0.83
N LYS A 16 5.15 2.83 -1.58
CA LYS A 16 5.05 1.49 -1.00
C LYS A 16 6.26 1.13 -0.14
N LEU A 17 7.46 1.55 -0.56
CA LEU A 17 8.67 1.38 0.25
C LEU A 17 8.55 2.15 1.57
N LEU A 18 8.12 3.42 1.53
CA LEU A 18 7.92 4.24 2.73
C LEU A 18 6.83 3.65 3.64
N ASP A 19 5.75 3.14 3.07
CA ASP A 19 4.70 2.42 3.80
C ASP A 19 5.27 1.20 4.54
N CYS A 20 6.04 0.35 3.85
CA CYS A 20 6.71 -0.80 4.45
C CYS A 20 7.75 -0.43 5.51
N LEU A 21 8.55 0.62 5.28
CA LEU A 21 9.55 1.11 6.26
C LEU A 21 8.87 1.67 7.52
N SER A 22 7.83 2.49 7.35
CA SER A 22 7.07 3.03 8.49
C SER A 22 6.36 1.91 9.27
N THR A 23 5.90 0.87 8.57
CA THR A 23 5.32 -0.33 9.17
C THR A 23 6.37 -1.11 9.95
N TRP A 24 7.57 -1.29 9.41
CA TRP A 24 8.69 -1.95 10.09
C TRP A 24 9.08 -1.23 11.38
N GLN A 25 9.12 0.11 11.35
CA GLN A 25 9.45 0.91 12.53
C GLN A 25 8.38 0.82 13.63
N LYS A 26 7.11 0.68 13.23
CA LYS A 26 5.96 0.69 14.13
C LYS A 26 5.61 -0.69 14.70
N LEU A 27 5.55 -1.72 13.86
CA LEU A 27 5.22 -3.08 14.26
C LEU A 27 6.45 -3.75 14.86
N ARG A 28 6.47 -3.88 16.19
CA ARG A 28 7.47 -4.71 16.89
C ARG A 28 6.99 -6.13 17.11
N HIS A 29 5.68 -6.37 17.12
CA HIS A 29 5.09 -7.68 17.39
C HIS A 29 3.95 -7.99 16.42
N SER A 30 3.83 -9.27 16.03
CA SER A 30 2.80 -9.77 15.10
C SER A 30 1.35 -9.58 15.59
N ASN A 31 1.16 -9.38 16.89
CA ASN A 31 -0.17 -9.21 17.52
C ASN A 31 -0.74 -7.80 17.33
N GLU A 32 0.06 -6.87 16.83
CA GLU A 32 -0.39 -5.51 16.49
C GLU A 32 -0.99 -5.45 15.07
N GLU A 33 -0.80 -6.49 14.26
CA GLU A 33 -1.33 -6.57 12.90
C GLU A 33 -2.77 -7.12 12.90
N THR A 34 -3.72 -6.25 12.57
CA THR A 34 -5.16 -6.57 12.54
C THR A 34 -5.56 -7.57 11.45
N ASN A 35 -4.76 -7.72 10.39
CA ASN A 35 -5.07 -8.65 9.31
C ASN A 35 -4.61 -10.08 9.68
N GLY A 36 -5.56 -10.97 9.96
CA GLY A 36 -5.27 -12.34 10.41
C GLY A 36 -4.35 -13.14 9.48
N LEU A 37 -4.42 -12.93 8.17
CA LEU A 37 -3.52 -13.59 7.21
C LEU A 37 -2.08 -13.10 7.36
N PHE A 38 -1.90 -11.79 7.50
CA PHE A 38 -0.59 -11.19 7.65
C PHE A 38 -0.02 -11.42 9.05
N SER A 39 -0.85 -11.39 10.09
CA SER A 39 -0.45 -11.74 11.46
C SER A 39 0.07 -13.17 11.54
N HIS A 40 -0.64 -14.14 10.92
CA HIS A 40 -0.19 -15.54 10.88
C HIS A 40 1.13 -15.72 10.13
N LEU A 41 1.30 -14.99 9.02
CA LEU A 41 2.55 -14.98 8.28
C LEU A 41 3.70 -14.36 9.10
N MET A 42 3.45 -13.23 9.79
CA MET A 42 4.41 -12.57 10.67
C MET A 42 4.79 -13.45 11.88
N GLN A 43 3.85 -14.22 12.43
CA GLN A 43 4.12 -15.18 13.51
C GLN A 43 5.03 -16.33 13.04
N ARG A 44 4.88 -16.78 11.80
CA ARG A 44 5.66 -17.90 11.25
C ARG A 44 7.03 -17.52 10.75
N GLN A 45 7.15 -16.38 10.07
CA GLN A 45 8.38 -15.98 9.36
C GLN A 45 9.07 -14.76 9.99
N GLY A 46 8.45 -14.14 10.99
CA GLY A 46 8.89 -12.87 11.57
C GLY A 46 8.31 -11.67 10.83
N VAL A 47 8.24 -10.54 11.53
CA VAL A 47 7.67 -9.28 11.02
C VAL A 47 8.43 -8.79 9.78
N GLY A 48 9.76 -8.82 9.83
CA GLY A 48 10.61 -8.32 8.75
C GLY A 48 10.41 -9.02 7.40
N PRO A 49 10.57 -10.36 7.32
CA PRO A 49 10.34 -11.11 6.09
C PRO A 49 8.91 -10.97 5.55
N ALA A 50 7.90 -10.90 6.42
CA ALA A 50 6.52 -10.68 5.99
C ALA A 50 6.30 -9.30 5.36
N ILE A 51 6.88 -8.24 5.93
CA ILE A 51 6.84 -6.89 5.34
C ILE A 51 7.56 -6.87 4.00
N LEU A 52 8.73 -7.51 3.89
CA LEU A 52 9.47 -7.60 2.64
C LEU A 52 8.68 -8.37 1.57
N LEU A 53 8.04 -9.48 1.93
CA LEU A 53 7.19 -10.23 1.01
C LEU A 53 6.03 -9.37 0.49
N ASN A 54 5.38 -8.61 1.37
CA ASN A 54 4.33 -7.67 0.98
C ASN A 54 4.84 -6.61 0.00
N PHE A 55 6.03 -6.06 0.26
CA PHE A 55 6.67 -5.10 -0.64
C PHE A 55 6.93 -5.71 -2.01
N LEU A 56 7.55 -6.89 -2.06
CA LEU A 56 7.88 -7.57 -3.31
C LEU A 56 6.63 -7.94 -4.11
N LEU A 57 5.59 -8.44 -3.44
CA LEU A 57 4.31 -8.76 -4.06
C LEU A 57 3.64 -7.50 -4.64
N ALA A 58 3.65 -6.40 -3.90
CA ALA A 58 3.11 -5.13 -4.38
C ALA A 58 3.91 -4.59 -5.59
N MET A 59 5.24 -4.68 -5.55
CA MET A 59 6.09 -4.30 -6.69
C MET A 59 5.82 -5.15 -7.93
N LEU A 60 5.62 -6.46 -7.76
CA LEU A 60 5.25 -7.35 -8.85
C LEU A 60 3.90 -6.93 -9.47
N ILE A 61 2.90 -6.65 -8.65
CA ILE A 61 1.59 -6.17 -9.11
C ILE A 61 1.73 -4.84 -9.87
N ILE A 62 2.51 -3.89 -9.36
CA ILE A 62 2.77 -2.61 -10.03
C ILE A 62 3.40 -2.84 -11.40
N ILE A 63 4.45 -3.68 -11.49
CA ILE A 63 5.14 -3.98 -12.74
C ILE A 63 4.17 -4.61 -13.76
N VAL A 64 3.41 -5.64 -13.36
CA VAL A 64 2.45 -6.32 -14.24
C VAL A 64 1.36 -5.36 -14.70
N PHE A 65 0.82 -4.55 -13.80
CA PHE A 65 -0.22 -3.57 -14.12
C PHE A 65 0.28 -2.51 -15.10
N TYR A 66 1.48 -1.95 -14.89
CA TYR A 66 2.05 -0.97 -15.82
C TYR A 66 2.37 -1.58 -17.18
N TYR A 67 2.93 -2.79 -17.20
CA TYR A 67 3.18 -3.50 -18.45
C TYR A 67 1.88 -3.68 -19.25
N ALA A 68 0.80 -4.11 -18.59
CA ALA A 68 -0.51 -4.24 -19.21
C ALA A 68 -1.07 -2.89 -19.69
N LEU A 69 -0.91 -1.83 -18.89
CA LEU A 69 -1.41 -0.49 -19.20
C LEU A 69 -0.70 0.14 -20.41
N LEU A 70 0.59 -0.13 -20.60
CA LEU A 70 1.35 0.33 -21.77
C LEU A 70 0.82 -0.23 -23.10
N GLN A 71 0.14 -1.39 -23.05
CA GLN A 71 -0.51 -2.01 -24.23
C GLN A 71 -1.92 -1.47 -24.51
N GLN A 72 -2.44 -0.59 -23.64
CA GLN A 72 -3.79 -0.02 -23.78
C GLN A 72 -3.81 1.28 -24.56
N THR A 73 -5.00 1.68 -25.00
CA THR A 73 -5.24 2.95 -25.70
C THR A 73 -4.87 4.16 -24.83
N LEU A 74 -4.50 5.27 -25.48
CA LEU A 74 -4.14 6.51 -24.79
C LEU A 74 -5.27 7.01 -23.86
N LEU A 75 -6.54 6.83 -24.25
CA LEU A 75 -7.70 7.14 -23.42
C LEU A 75 -7.71 6.32 -22.12
N MET A 76 -7.48 5.01 -22.19
CA MET A 76 -7.42 4.15 -21.00
C MET A 76 -6.26 4.51 -20.09
N GLN A 77 -5.11 4.90 -20.66
CA GLN A 77 -3.97 5.40 -19.89
C GLN A 77 -4.30 6.70 -19.15
N TRP A 78 -5.08 7.61 -19.75
CA TRP A 78 -5.53 8.82 -19.08
C TRP A 78 -6.56 8.55 -17.99
N LEU A 79 -7.52 7.66 -18.24
CA LEU A 79 -8.55 7.30 -17.27
C LEU A 79 -7.99 6.57 -16.05
N SER A 80 -6.85 5.88 -16.19
CA SER A 80 -6.20 5.20 -15.06
C SER A 80 -5.37 6.13 -14.17
N LEU A 81 -4.89 7.27 -14.68
CA LEU A 81 -4.06 8.21 -13.91
C LEU A 81 -4.73 8.74 -12.63
N PRO A 82 -6.01 9.18 -12.65
CA PRO A 82 -6.71 9.59 -11.42
C PRO A 82 -6.78 8.48 -10.36
N LEU A 83 -6.98 7.23 -10.78
CA LEU A 83 -7.00 6.07 -9.88
C LEU A 83 -5.61 5.82 -9.27
N ILE A 84 -4.57 5.89 -10.09
CA ILE A 84 -3.18 5.76 -9.63
C ILE A 84 -2.84 6.87 -8.62
N ALA A 85 -3.18 8.12 -8.93
CA ALA A 85 -3.00 9.25 -8.03
C ALA A 85 -3.73 9.07 -6.71
N LEU A 86 -4.97 8.57 -6.73
CA LEU A 86 -5.73 8.26 -5.51
C LEU A 86 -5.02 7.19 -4.67
N VAL A 87 -4.52 6.13 -5.28
CA VAL A 87 -3.75 5.08 -4.58
C VAL A 87 -2.49 5.65 -3.94
N ILE A 88 -1.72 6.47 -4.67
CA ILE A 88 -0.52 7.14 -4.15
C ILE A 88 -0.87 8.01 -2.93
N LEU A 89 -1.95 8.79 -3.01
CA LEU A 89 -2.40 9.65 -1.92
C LEU A 89 -2.78 8.85 -0.67
N VAL A 90 -3.51 7.75 -0.84
CA VAL A 90 -3.88 6.87 0.28
C VAL A 90 -2.63 6.24 0.91
N GLN A 91 -1.71 5.72 0.09
CA GLN A 91 -0.46 5.13 0.58
C GLN A 91 0.41 6.16 1.32
N ALA A 92 0.57 7.36 0.77
CA ALA A 92 1.31 8.44 1.43
C ALA A 92 0.65 8.86 2.75
N ALA A 93 -0.69 8.93 2.79
CA ALA A 93 -1.43 9.22 4.01
C ALA A 93 -1.25 8.13 5.08
N VAL A 94 -1.26 6.86 4.69
CA VAL A 94 -1.01 5.73 5.60
C VAL A 94 0.43 5.77 6.12
N ALA A 95 1.41 5.92 5.24
CA ALA A 95 2.83 6.02 5.61
C ALA A 95 3.09 7.19 6.57
N HIS A 96 2.49 8.36 6.33
CA HIS A 96 2.61 9.51 7.21
C HIS A 96 1.97 9.27 8.59
N ALA A 97 0.79 8.67 8.64
CA ALA A 97 0.13 8.32 9.90
C ALA A 97 0.91 7.25 10.68
N ASN A 98 1.57 6.33 9.97
CA ASN A 98 2.44 5.34 10.58
C ASN A 98 3.72 5.96 11.15
N ALA A 99 4.35 6.88 10.40
CA ALA A 99 5.56 7.58 10.84
C ALA A 99 5.32 8.52 12.03
N THR A 100 4.18 9.23 12.06
CA THR A 100 3.86 10.19 13.13
C THR A 100 3.12 9.59 14.32
N GLY A 101 2.55 8.39 14.15
CA GLY A 101 1.66 7.77 15.14
C GLY A 101 0.29 8.45 15.28
N GLN A 102 0.04 9.56 14.56
CA GLN A 102 -1.21 10.30 14.60
C GLN A 102 -2.11 9.96 13.39
N TYR A 103 -3.39 9.72 13.64
CA TYR A 103 -4.35 9.44 12.58
C TYR A 103 -4.70 10.72 11.81
N ASN A 104 -4.51 10.70 10.49
CA ASN A 104 -5.05 11.73 9.60
C ASN A 104 -6.51 11.42 9.20
N LEU A 105 -7.15 12.35 8.49
CA LEU A 105 -8.55 12.21 8.06
C LEU A 105 -8.80 10.91 7.29
N ILE A 106 -7.89 10.54 6.38
CA ILE A 106 -8.01 9.35 5.52
C ILE A 106 -7.92 8.08 6.36
N THR A 107 -6.87 7.94 7.17
CA THR A 107 -6.67 6.75 8.04
C THR A 107 -7.76 6.62 9.10
N ARG A 108 -8.34 7.73 9.58
CA ARG A 108 -9.49 7.70 10.49
C ARG A 108 -10.74 7.13 9.81
N HIS A 109 -10.97 7.45 8.54
CA HIS A 109 -12.09 6.89 7.76
C HIS A 109 -11.87 5.41 7.46
N LEU A 110 -10.66 5.03 7.02
CA LEU A 110 -10.29 3.63 6.79
C LEU A 110 -10.46 2.78 8.06
N ARG A 111 -10.02 3.27 9.22
CA ARG A 111 -10.22 2.57 10.50
C ARG A 111 -11.70 2.43 10.85
N LYS A 112 -12.52 3.46 10.66
CA LYS A 112 -13.98 3.37 10.88
C LYS A 112 -14.60 2.28 10.01
N MET A 113 -14.26 2.24 8.73
CA MET A 113 -14.75 1.19 7.82
C MET A 113 -14.30 -0.20 8.29
N TYR A 114 -13.02 -0.36 8.64
CA TYR A 114 -12.50 -1.64 9.13
C TYR A 114 -13.24 -2.11 10.40
N VAL A 115 -13.48 -1.23 11.37
CA VAL A 115 -14.23 -1.57 12.59
C VAL A 115 -15.68 -1.94 12.28
N VAL A 116 -16.34 -1.25 11.34
CA VAL A 116 -17.73 -1.56 10.96
C VAL A 116 -17.83 -2.90 10.22
N ILE A 117 -16.87 -3.20 9.34
CA ILE A 117 -16.90 -4.39 8.48
C ILE A 117 -16.42 -5.63 9.25
N TRP A 118 -15.35 -5.51 10.03
CA TRP A 118 -14.66 -6.67 10.60
C TRP A 118 -15.05 -6.98 12.05
N LYS A 119 -15.53 -5.99 12.83
CA LYS A 119 -15.92 -6.18 14.23
C LYS A 119 -17.38 -6.63 14.42
N ARG A 120 -18.05 -6.99 13.32
CA ARG A 120 -19.40 -7.60 13.29
C ARG A 120 -19.37 -9.13 13.10
N HIS A 121 -18.20 -9.72 12.91
CA HIS A 121 -17.95 -11.16 12.92
C HIS A 121 -17.04 -11.52 14.11
#